data_AF-A0A7V8VXY4-F1
#
_entry.id   AF-A0A7V8VXY4-F1
#
_cell.length_a   1.000
_cell.length_b   1.000
_cell.length_c   1.000
_cell.angle_alpha   90.00
_cell.angle_beta   90.00
_cell.angle_gamma   90.00
#
_symmetry.space_group_name_H-M   'P 1'
#
loop_
_entity.id
_entity.type
_entity.pdbx_description
1 polymer ?
#
loop_
_entity_poly.entity_id
_entity_poly.type
_entity_poly.pdbx_seq_one_letter_code
_entity_poly.pdbx_strand_id
1 'polypeptide(L)'
;NHARQDYHWADTYARALYGSQLLNMLNTRYIVVDAQIPPDRLDHQQIARTYEEVYRDELAIVYENPRAFPRAWIVHDVRPNNDGEGLALLADGSIDSHFVAFVDGPIPPVTVPPEQNRQASVPGEQVVVTASAPESLTLQATAVTDGLLVVSASYANGWNAYVDGERVELLRTNHALQGVSLPAGEHEVELRYEPAELTTGLRITGVASVAMLGIWSWALVDHRRQHPAPDAPRSPRRSGGTFRNPIRRRSRS
;
A
#
# COMPACT_ATOMS: atom_id res chain seq x y z
N ASN A 1 6.15 -30.31 34.99
CA ASN A 1 6.15 -28.83 35.15
C ASN A 1 6.65 -28.15 33.90
N HIS A 2 5.79 -27.97 32.90
CA HIS A 2 6.02 -27.04 31.79
C HIS A 2 5.01 -25.91 31.97
N ALA A 3 5.43 -24.84 32.66
CA ALA A 3 4.67 -23.60 32.67
C ALA A 3 4.75 -23.04 31.24
N ARG A 4 3.62 -23.08 30.51
CA ARG A 4 3.47 -22.26 29.31
C ARG A 4 3.60 -20.82 29.76
N GLN A 5 4.49 -20.09 29.10
CA GLN A 5 4.69 -18.68 29.36
C GLN A 5 3.44 -17.93 28.88
N ASP A 6 2.54 -17.60 29.81
CA ASP A 6 1.41 -16.70 29.58
C ASP A 6 1.92 -15.25 29.47
N TYR A 7 2.61 -14.94 28.38
CA TYR A 7 3.03 -13.57 28.08
C TYR A 7 1.83 -12.76 27.58
N HIS A 8 1.37 -11.81 28.40
CA HIS A 8 0.76 -10.52 28.05
C HIS A 8 -0.27 -10.49 26.90
N TRP A 9 -1.59 -10.50 27.20
CA TRP A 9 -2.58 -9.92 26.28
C TRP A 9 -4.03 -9.81 26.78
N ALA A 10 -4.43 -10.43 27.90
CA ALA A 10 -5.85 -10.54 28.25
C ALA A 10 -6.59 -9.19 28.45
N ASP A 11 -5.94 -8.18 29.04
CA ASP A 11 -6.59 -6.90 29.31
C ASP A 11 -6.67 -5.97 28.09
N THR A 12 -5.73 -6.09 27.15
CA THR A 12 -5.65 -5.18 25.99
C THR A 12 -6.76 -5.49 24.97
N TYR A 13 -7.06 -6.77 24.74
CA TYR A 13 -8.11 -7.17 23.79
C TYR A 13 -9.52 -6.94 24.33
N ALA A 14 -9.75 -7.12 25.64
CA ALA A 14 -11.09 -6.99 26.22
C ALA A 14 -11.65 -5.56 26.11
N ARG A 15 -10.82 -4.52 26.31
CA ARG A 15 -11.24 -3.12 26.06
C ARG A 15 -11.21 -2.74 24.58
N ALA A 16 -10.26 -3.24 23.80
CA ALA A 16 -10.10 -2.85 22.40
C ALA A 16 -11.12 -3.51 21.45
N LEU A 17 -11.67 -4.67 21.79
CA LEU A 17 -12.64 -5.40 20.93
C LEU A 17 -14.11 -5.15 21.31
N TYR A 18 -14.36 -4.68 22.53
CA TYR A 18 -15.71 -4.49 23.03
C TYR A 18 -16.35 -3.22 22.48
N GLY A 19 -17.30 -3.38 21.56
CA GLY A 19 -18.07 -2.25 21.02
C GLY A 19 -17.22 -1.13 20.42
N SER A 20 -15.94 -1.40 20.22
CA SER A 20 -14.91 -0.42 19.96
C SER A 20 -15.11 0.14 18.57
N GLN A 21 -15.30 1.45 18.53
CA GLN A 21 -15.32 2.23 17.31
C GLN A 21 -14.08 1.99 16.45
N LEU A 22 -12.95 1.60 17.07
CA LEU A 22 -11.71 1.31 16.37
C LEU A 22 -11.88 0.17 15.36
N LEU A 23 -12.54 -0.93 15.73
CA LEU A 23 -12.77 -2.04 14.79
C LEU A 23 -13.70 -1.64 13.64
N ASN A 24 -14.70 -0.80 13.95
CA ASN A 24 -15.65 -0.34 12.97
C ASN A 24 -14.96 0.51 11.89
N MET A 25 -14.15 1.49 12.29
CA MET A 25 -13.42 2.36 11.36
C MET A 25 -12.31 1.66 10.59
N LEU A 26 -11.81 0.53 11.10
CA LEU A 26 -10.85 -0.33 10.39
C LEU A 26 -11.51 -1.25 9.36
N ASN A 27 -12.80 -1.04 9.06
CA ASN A 27 -13.57 -1.85 8.11
C ASN A 27 -13.51 -3.36 8.45
N THR A 28 -13.43 -3.70 9.74
CA THR A 28 -13.33 -5.08 10.22
C THR A 28 -14.72 -5.71 10.32
N ARG A 29 -15.15 -6.39 9.25
CA ARG A 29 -16.45 -7.08 9.17
C ARG A 29 -16.44 -8.46 9.83
N TYR A 30 -15.33 -9.19 9.77
CA TYR A 30 -15.24 -10.54 10.32
C TYR A 30 -14.09 -10.62 11.32
N ILE A 31 -14.36 -11.25 12.46
CA ILE A 31 -13.38 -11.50 13.52
C ILE A 31 -13.18 -13.01 13.58
N VAL A 32 -11.95 -13.45 13.35
CA VAL A 32 -11.57 -14.87 13.38
C VAL A 32 -10.86 -15.15 14.69
N VAL A 33 -11.39 -16.12 15.45
CA VAL A 33 -10.85 -16.56 16.73
C VAL A 33 -10.48 -18.03 16.62
N ASP A 34 -9.35 -18.42 17.20
CA ASP A 34 -8.94 -19.83 17.28
C ASP A 34 -9.94 -20.63 18.13
N ALA A 35 -10.49 -21.71 17.55
CA ALA A 35 -11.51 -22.54 18.20
C ALA A 35 -10.99 -23.32 19.41
N GLN A 36 -9.67 -23.46 19.56
CA GLN A 36 -9.01 -24.12 20.69
C GLN A 36 -8.88 -23.19 21.90
N ILE A 37 -9.18 -21.88 21.77
CA ILE A 37 -9.20 -20.96 22.90
C ILE A 37 -10.29 -21.41 23.88
N PRO A 38 -9.97 -21.59 25.18
CA PRO A 38 -10.94 -22.02 26.17
C PRO A 38 -12.20 -21.13 26.16
N PRO A 39 -13.42 -21.71 26.15
CA PRO A 39 -14.66 -20.94 26.06
C PRO A 39 -14.95 -20.14 27.34
N ASP A 40 -14.27 -20.43 28.44
CA ASP A 40 -14.34 -19.70 29.71
C ASP A 40 -13.44 -18.46 29.75
N ARG A 41 -12.58 -18.25 28.75
CA ARG A 41 -11.76 -17.05 28.65
C ARG A 41 -12.64 -15.81 28.48
N LEU A 42 -12.39 -14.78 29.29
CA LEU A 42 -13.26 -13.60 29.40
C LEU A 42 -13.45 -12.86 28.07
N ASP A 43 -12.39 -12.68 27.30
CA ASP A 43 -12.41 -12.05 25.99
C ASP A 43 -13.19 -12.87 24.95
N HIS A 44 -13.05 -14.20 24.95
CA HIS A 44 -13.81 -15.08 24.07
C HIS A 44 -15.31 -15.02 24.40
N GLN A 45 -15.68 -15.10 25.68
CA GLN A 45 -17.06 -14.90 26.11
C GLN A 45 -17.60 -13.53 25.71
N GLN A 46 -16.77 -12.50 25.76
CA GLN A 46 -17.17 -11.14 25.44
C GLN A 46 -17.43 -10.97 23.95
N ILE A 47 -16.55 -11.51 23.08
CA ILE A 47 -16.76 -11.53 21.62
C ILE A 47 -18.05 -12.29 21.30
N ALA A 48 -18.23 -13.49 21.87
CA ALA A 48 -19.40 -14.33 21.63
C ALA A 48 -20.73 -13.72 22.11
N ARG A 49 -20.69 -12.81 23.10
CA ARG A 49 -21.87 -12.04 23.55
C ARG A 49 -22.15 -10.80 22.70
N THR A 50 -21.13 -10.27 22.02
CA THR A 50 -21.21 -8.99 21.31
C THR A 50 -21.50 -9.15 19.82
N TYR A 51 -20.96 -10.20 19.21
CA TYR A 51 -20.99 -10.43 17.78
C TYR A 51 -21.66 -11.78 17.47
N GLU A 52 -22.35 -11.84 16.33
CA GLU A 52 -23.01 -13.06 15.87
C GLU A 52 -21.96 -14.05 15.35
N GLU A 53 -22.00 -15.29 15.83
CA GLU A 53 -21.22 -16.37 15.24
C GLU A 53 -21.85 -16.78 13.91
N VAL A 54 -21.09 -16.64 12.83
CA VAL A 54 -21.54 -16.95 11.46
C VAL A 54 -20.90 -18.21 10.89
N TYR A 55 -19.81 -18.69 11.50
CA TYR A 55 -19.13 -19.92 11.11
C TYR A 55 -18.29 -20.50 12.25
N ARG A 56 -18.15 -21.83 12.27
CA ARG A 56 -17.28 -22.57 13.22
C ARG A 56 -16.80 -23.89 12.62
N ASP A 57 -15.53 -24.21 12.84
CA ASP A 57 -14.93 -25.54 12.65
C ASP A 57 -13.96 -25.90 13.80
N GLU A 58 -13.12 -26.92 13.60
CA GLU A 58 -12.13 -27.39 14.60
C GLU A 58 -10.97 -26.41 14.85
N LEU A 59 -10.74 -25.45 13.93
CA LEU A 59 -9.61 -24.51 13.97
C LEU A 59 -10.07 -23.09 14.26
N ALA A 60 -11.25 -22.68 13.79
CA ALA A 60 -11.68 -21.29 13.82
C ALA A 60 -13.16 -21.11 14.15
N ILE A 61 -13.45 -19.98 14.78
CA ILE A 61 -14.77 -19.40 14.99
C ILE A 61 -14.76 -18.04 14.31
N VAL A 62 -15.77 -17.76 13.49
CA VAL A 62 -15.90 -16.49 12.79
C VAL A 62 -17.12 -15.76 13.33
N TYR A 63 -16.89 -14.54 13.80
CA TYR A 63 -17.92 -13.63 14.25
C TYR A 63 -18.10 -12.49 13.24
N GLU A 64 -19.34 -12.07 12.99
CA GLU A 64 -19.66 -10.93 12.14
C GLU A 64 -19.83 -9.64 12.98
N ASN A 65 -19.18 -8.57 12.53
CA ASN A 65 -19.38 -7.21 13.00
C ASN A 65 -20.27 -6.44 12.02
N PRO A 66 -21.60 -6.32 12.27
CA PRO A 66 -22.51 -5.61 11.38
C PRO A 66 -22.32 -4.08 11.44
N ARG A 67 -21.52 -3.57 12.38
CA ARG A 67 -21.22 -2.14 12.57
C ARG A 67 -19.94 -1.70 11.86
N ALA A 68 -19.29 -2.58 11.09
CA ALA A 68 -18.13 -2.23 10.30
C ALA A 68 -18.46 -1.10 9.32
N PHE A 69 -17.64 -0.05 9.32
CA PHE A 69 -17.80 1.06 8.39
C PHE A 69 -17.47 0.60 6.96
N PRO A 70 -17.95 1.31 5.93
CA PRO A 70 -17.47 1.08 4.57
C PRO A 70 -15.96 1.29 4.47
N ARG A 71 -15.35 0.80 3.38
CA ARG A 71 -13.90 0.93 3.15
C ARG A 71 -13.43 2.39 3.15
N ALA A 72 -14.30 3.30 2.75
CA ALA A 72 -14.09 4.73 2.80
C ALA A 72 -15.43 5.46 3.03
N TRP A 73 -15.39 6.61 3.69
CA TRP A 73 -16.55 7.45 3.98
C TRP A 73 -16.16 8.93 4.02
N ILE A 74 -17.13 9.82 3.89
CA ILE A 74 -16.91 11.28 3.95
C ILE A 74 -17.32 11.78 5.34
N VAL A 75 -16.52 12.68 5.90
CA VAL A 75 -16.84 13.40 7.13
C VAL A 75 -16.73 14.91 6.91
N HIS A 76 -17.47 15.66 7.71
CA HIS A 76 -17.46 17.13 7.65
C HIS A 76 -17.10 17.82 8.97
N ASP A 77 -16.99 17.08 10.08
CA ASP A 77 -16.41 17.58 11.32
C ASP A 77 -14.96 17.07 11.41
N VAL A 78 -14.01 17.92 11.06
CA VAL A 78 -12.59 17.61 11.11
C VAL A 78 -11.92 18.43 12.19
N ARG A 79 -11.21 17.74 13.08
CA ARG A 79 -10.55 18.31 14.24
C ARG A 79 -9.05 18.04 14.18
N PRO A 80 -8.22 18.95 14.69
CA PRO A 80 -6.79 18.70 14.77
C PRO A 80 -6.52 17.64 15.84
N ASN A 81 -5.64 16.70 15.54
CA ASN A 81 -5.15 15.74 16.52
C ASN A 81 -3.96 16.34 17.28
N ASN A 82 -4.24 17.16 18.29
CA ASN A 82 -3.21 17.69 19.17
C ASN A 82 -2.82 16.63 20.20
N ASP A 83 -1.51 16.37 20.33
CA ASP A 83 -0.93 15.50 21.37
C ASP A 83 -1.49 14.06 21.47
N GLY A 84 -2.18 13.58 20.42
CA GLY A 84 -2.70 12.22 20.33
C GLY A 84 -4.01 11.95 21.10
N GLU A 85 -4.62 12.99 21.70
CA GLU A 85 -5.88 12.85 22.47
C GLU A 85 -7.05 12.32 21.63
N GLY A 86 -7.05 12.58 20.32
CA GLY A 86 -8.09 12.12 19.41
C GLY A 86 -8.27 10.60 19.43
N LEU A 87 -7.19 9.83 19.50
CA LEU A 87 -7.28 8.37 19.55
C LEU A 87 -7.99 7.88 20.82
N ALA A 88 -7.76 8.53 21.96
CA ALA A 88 -8.40 8.14 23.22
C ALA A 88 -9.92 8.36 23.16
N LEU A 89 -10.36 9.50 22.62
CA LEU A 89 -11.77 9.84 22.43
C LEU A 89 -12.49 8.92 21.42
N LEU A 90 -11.77 8.45 20.39
CA LEU A 90 -12.29 7.44 19.47
C LEU A 90 -12.35 6.06 20.14
N ALA A 91 -11.33 5.70 20.91
CA ALA A 91 -11.22 4.38 21.55
C ALA A 91 -12.26 4.16 22.66
N ASP A 92 -12.58 5.19 23.44
CA ASP A 92 -13.60 5.12 24.49
C ASP A 92 -15.03 5.36 23.98
N GLY A 93 -15.18 5.72 22.70
CA GLY A 93 -16.46 5.95 22.04
C GLY A 93 -17.13 7.28 22.37
N SER A 94 -16.41 8.22 23.01
CA SER A 94 -16.90 9.59 23.25
C SER A 94 -17.17 10.35 21.96
N ILE A 95 -16.47 9.99 20.88
CA ILE A 95 -16.65 10.56 19.55
C ILE A 95 -16.87 9.46 18.53
N ASP A 96 -17.85 9.67 17.65
CA ASP A 96 -18.13 8.77 16.55
C ASP A 96 -17.26 9.09 15.32
N SER A 97 -16.32 8.19 15.01
CA SER A 97 -15.43 8.28 13.85
C SER A 97 -16.14 8.20 12.50
N HIS A 98 -17.41 7.78 12.47
CA HIS A 98 -18.22 7.82 11.25
C HIS A 98 -18.57 9.25 10.82
N PHE A 99 -18.56 10.20 11.75
CA PHE A 99 -18.97 11.58 11.52
C PHE A 99 -17.89 12.61 11.82
N VAL A 100 -16.92 12.26 12.67
CA VAL A 100 -15.81 13.13 13.07
C VAL A 100 -14.48 12.49 12.72
N ALA A 101 -13.55 13.25 12.16
CA ALA A 101 -12.17 12.81 11.97
C ALA A 101 -11.16 13.70 12.69
N PHE A 102 -10.13 13.07 13.21
CA PHE A 102 -8.96 13.74 13.74
C PHE A 102 -7.81 13.68 12.74
N VAL A 103 -7.25 14.83 12.35
CA VAL A 103 -6.13 14.89 11.37
C VAL A 103 -4.86 15.39 12.03
N ASP A 104 -3.73 14.78 11.70
CA ASP A 104 -2.41 15.30 12.07
C ASP A 104 -2.04 16.44 11.10
N GLY A 105 -1.94 17.68 11.60
CA GLY A 105 -1.56 18.85 10.80
C GLY A 105 -2.69 19.87 10.60
N PRO A 106 -2.56 20.76 9.58
CA PRO A 106 -3.59 21.75 9.27
C PRO A 106 -4.93 21.10 8.92
N ILE A 107 -6.02 21.70 9.38
CA ILE A 107 -7.37 21.25 9.03
C ILE A 107 -7.64 21.61 7.57
N PRO A 108 -8.01 20.64 6.70
CA PRO A 108 -8.37 20.93 5.32
C PRO A 108 -9.68 21.71 5.23
N PRO A 109 -9.98 22.36 4.09
CA PRO A 109 -11.28 22.97 3.87
C PRO A 109 -12.41 21.94 4.03
N VAL A 110 -13.32 22.20 4.96
CA VAL A 110 -14.54 21.39 5.17
C VAL A 110 -15.72 22.30 5.45
N THR A 111 -16.89 21.92 4.93
CA THR A 111 -18.16 22.60 5.17
C THR A 111 -18.94 21.82 6.22
N VAL A 112 -18.98 22.33 7.45
CA VAL A 112 -19.69 21.66 8.55
C VAL A 112 -21.21 21.81 8.38
N PRO A 113 -21.99 20.70 8.33
CA PRO A 113 -23.44 20.77 8.34
C PRO A 113 -23.98 21.45 9.60
N PRO A 114 -25.22 21.97 9.57
CA PRO A 114 -25.89 22.49 10.77
C PRO A 114 -25.84 21.50 11.94
N GLU A 115 -25.80 21.98 13.19
CA GLU A 115 -25.50 21.13 14.37
C GLU A 115 -26.38 19.87 14.48
N GLN A 116 -27.65 19.99 14.09
CA GLN A 116 -28.62 18.89 14.10
C GLN A 116 -28.26 17.75 13.13
N ASN A 117 -27.42 18.01 12.13
CA ASN A 117 -27.01 17.07 11.09
C ASN A 117 -25.58 16.55 11.25
N ARG A 118 -24.81 17.02 12.25
CA ARG A 118 -23.39 16.62 12.43
C ARG A 118 -23.19 15.14 12.78
N GLN A 119 -24.25 14.43 13.15
CA GLN A 119 -24.25 13.00 13.46
C GLN A 119 -25.02 12.17 12.43
N ALA A 120 -25.24 12.73 11.24
CA ALA A 120 -25.92 12.06 10.14
C ALA A 120 -25.08 12.16 8.87
N SER A 121 -25.09 11.10 8.07
CA SER A 121 -24.52 11.14 6.73
C SER A 121 -25.29 12.17 5.89
N VAL A 122 -24.59 12.95 5.08
CA VAL A 122 -25.23 13.93 4.21
C VAL A 122 -25.97 13.19 3.09
N PRO A 123 -27.29 13.38 2.90
CA PRO A 123 -28.04 12.69 1.85
C PRO A 123 -27.48 13.02 0.47
N GLY A 124 -27.25 11.98 -0.34
CA GLY A 124 -26.69 12.12 -1.69
C GLY A 124 -25.18 11.94 -1.76
N GLU A 125 -24.49 11.87 -0.62
CA GLU A 125 -23.08 11.48 -0.59
C GLU A 125 -22.91 9.97 -0.73
N GLN A 126 -21.87 9.59 -1.49
CA GLN A 126 -21.57 8.21 -1.75
C GLN A 126 -20.07 8.03 -1.96
N VAL A 127 -19.53 6.91 -1.49
CA VAL A 127 -18.17 6.48 -1.84
C VAL A 127 -18.23 5.01 -2.28
N VAL A 128 -17.66 4.71 -3.44
CA VAL A 128 -17.61 3.37 -4.01
C VAL A 128 -16.19 3.01 -4.37
N VAL A 129 -15.71 1.85 -3.90
CA VAL A 129 -14.45 1.28 -4.37
C VAL A 129 -14.66 0.72 -5.78
N THR A 130 -13.94 1.25 -6.76
CA THR A 130 -14.03 0.80 -8.16
C THR A 130 -12.89 -0.12 -8.56
N ALA A 131 -11.71 0.04 -7.95
CA ALA A 131 -10.57 -0.86 -8.13
C ALA A 131 -9.75 -0.97 -6.83
N SER A 132 -9.19 -2.15 -6.60
CA SER A 132 -8.35 -2.43 -5.44
C SER A 132 -7.23 -3.40 -5.83
N ALA A 133 -5.99 -2.98 -5.59
CA ALA A 133 -4.78 -3.74 -5.79
C ALA A 133 -3.85 -3.55 -4.57
N PRO A 134 -2.80 -4.39 -4.40
CA PRO A 134 -1.87 -4.22 -3.29
C PRO A 134 -1.21 -2.84 -3.22
N GLU A 135 -0.91 -2.24 -4.37
CA GLU A 135 -0.22 -0.96 -4.53
C GLU A 135 -1.13 0.21 -4.88
N SER A 136 -2.44 -0.01 -5.08
CA SER A 136 -3.37 1.06 -5.42
C SER A 136 -4.80 0.82 -4.97
N LEU A 137 -5.52 1.90 -4.70
CA LEU A 137 -6.95 1.90 -4.41
C LEU A 137 -7.61 3.03 -5.17
N THR A 138 -8.64 2.72 -5.97
CA THR A 138 -9.42 3.72 -6.71
C THR A 138 -10.84 3.76 -6.16
N LEU A 139 -11.31 4.98 -5.89
CA LEU A 139 -12.60 5.28 -5.29
C LEU A 139 -13.32 6.28 -6.20
N GLN A 140 -14.62 6.11 -6.36
CA GLN A 140 -15.51 7.14 -6.90
C GLN A 140 -16.27 7.74 -5.72
N ALA A 141 -16.16 9.06 -5.54
CA ALA A 141 -16.74 9.78 -4.42
C ALA A 141 -17.66 10.89 -4.92
N THR A 142 -18.88 10.94 -4.39
CA THR A 142 -19.81 12.05 -4.55
C THR A 142 -19.87 12.78 -3.21
N ALA A 143 -19.31 13.98 -3.16
CA ALA A 143 -19.34 14.87 -2.00
C ALA A 143 -20.37 15.99 -2.27
N VAL A 144 -21.35 16.15 -1.38
CA VAL A 144 -22.40 17.17 -1.55
C VAL A 144 -21.88 18.54 -1.13
N THR A 145 -20.96 18.57 -0.16
CA THR A 145 -20.24 19.76 0.28
C THR A 145 -18.77 19.41 0.51
N ASP A 146 -17.91 20.42 0.67
CA ASP A 146 -16.51 20.19 1.00
C ASP A 146 -16.38 19.31 2.26
N GLY A 147 -15.57 18.26 2.16
CA GLY A 147 -15.45 17.24 3.19
C GLY A 147 -14.09 16.56 3.15
N LEU A 148 -13.89 15.68 4.13
CA LEU A 148 -12.71 14.82 4.19
C LEU A 148 -13.14 13.40 3.89
N LEU A 149 -12.59 12.83 2.82
CA LEU A 149 -12.68 11.40 2.56
C LEU A 149 -11.72 10.68 3.51
N VAL A 150 -12.28 9.87 4.41
CA VAL A 150 -11.52 8.96 5.26
C VAL A 150 -11.49 7.59 4.60
N VAL A 151 -10.29 7.02 4.46
CA VAL A 151 -10.08 5.69 3.89
C VAL A 151 -9.54 4.77 4.97
N SER A 152 -10.21 3.63 5.17
CA SER A 152 -9.78 2.56 6.07
C SER A 152 -8.55 1.80 5.52
N ALA A 153 -7.46 2.53 5.33
CA ALA A 153 -6.17 2.03 4.89
C ALA A 153 -5.08 2.67 5.75
N SER A 154 -4.04 1.89 6.06
CA SER A 154 -3.00 2.35 6.97
C SER A 154 -2.16 3.46 6.33
N TYR A 155 -2.03 4.58 7.03
CA TYR A 155 -1.15 5.67 6.65
C TYR A 155 0.32 5.23 6.80
N ALA A 156 1.08 5.34 5.73
CA ALA A 156 2.51 5.08 5.71
C ALA A 156 3.21 5.92 4.65
N ASN A 157 4.51 6.16 4.83
CA ASN A 157 5.33 6.84 3.84
C ASN A 157 5.34 6.06 2.51
N GLY A 158 5.30 6.80 1.40
CA GLY A 158 5.28 6.25 0.05
C GLY A 158 3.88 6.16 -0.57
N TRP A 159 2.81 6.33 0.21
CA TRP A 159 1.47 6.52 -0.35
C TRP A 159 1.26 7.96 -0.83
N ASN A 160 0.69 8.11 -2.03
CA ASN A 160 0.28 9.36 -2.63
C ASN A 160 -1.22 9.34 -2.90
N ALA A 161 -1.88 10.49 -2.78
CA ALA A 161 -3.28 10.66 -3.15
C ALA A 161 -3.42 11.55 -4.38
N TYR A 162 -4.40 11.23 -5.22
CA TYR A 162 -4.77 12.00 -6.39
C TYR A 162 -6.29 12.17 -6.41
N VAL A 163 -6.74 13.37 -6.74
CA VAL A 163 -8.15 13.69 -6.98
C VAL A 163 -8.26 14.16 -8.42
N ASP A 164 -9.05 13.47 -9.23
CA ASP A 164 -9.21 13.71 -10.67
C ASP A 164 -7.86 13.77 -11.43
N GLY A 165 -6.91 12.95 -10.99
CA GLY A 165 -5.56 12.86 -11.55
C GLY A 165 -4.56 13.90 -11.01
N GLU A 166 -5.00 14.88 -10.22
CA GLU A 166 -4.10 15.87 -9.61
C GLU A 166 -3.61 15.40 -8.23
N ARG A 167 -2.29 15.49 -7.99
CA ARG A 167 -1.70 15.06 -6.72
C ARG A 167 -2.10 16.01 -5.59
N VAL A 168 -2.71 15.47 -4.54
CA VAL A 168 -3.12 16.21 -3.34
C VAL A 168 -2.38 15.72 -2.10
N GLU A 169 -2.47 16.48 -1.02
CA GLU A 169 -1.92 16.07 0.27
C GLU A 169 -2.70 14.89 0.84
N LEU A 170 -1.96 13.84 1.24
CA LEU A 170 -2.51 12.70 1.96
C LEU A 170 -2.36 12.94 3.46
N LEU A 171 -3.46 13.06 4.16
CA LEU A 171 -3.50 13.39 5.57
C LEU A 171 -3.50 12.12 6.43
N ARG A 172 -2.70 12.12 7.50
CA ARG A 172 -2.82 11.09 8.53
C ARG A 172 -4.05 11.39 9.37
N THR A 173 -5.01 10.47 9.34
CA THR A 173 -6.35 10.66 9.89
C THR A 173 -6.67 9.57 10.91
N ASN A 174 -7.40 9.89 11.97
CA ASN A 174 -7.80 8.95 13.04
C ASN A 174 -6.62 8.08 13.51
N HIS A 175 -5.48 8.74 13.76
CA HIS A 175 -4.19 8.15 14.18
C HIS A 175 -3.48 7.23 13.19
N ALA A 176 -4.18 6.45 12.36
CA ALA A 176 -3.56 5.44 11.51
C ALA A 176 -4.19 5.32 10.11
N LEU A 177 -5.28 6.03 9.84
CA LEU A 177 -6.00 6.00 8.57
C LEU A 177 -5.51 7.09 7.61
N GLN A 178 -5.92 6.98 6.37
CA GLN A 178 -5.65 7.94 5.31
C GLN A 178 -6.84 8.91 5.15
N GLY A 179 -6.55 10.19 4.93
CA GLY A 179 -7.53 11.22 4.66
C GLY A 179 -7.18 12.01 3.40
N VAL A 180 -8.19 12.33 2.60
CA VAL A 180 -8.05 13.13 1.38
C VAL A 180 -9.10 14.23 1.39
N SER A 181 -8.67 15.49 1.28
CA SER A 181 -9.59 16.62 1.16
C SER A 181 -10.37 16.52 -0.15
N LEU A 182 -11.69 16.59 -0.08
CA LEU A 182 -12.56 16.60 -1.25
C LEU A 182 -13.39 17.89 -1.28
N PRO A 183 -13.31 18.66 -2.38
CA PRO A 183 -14.31 19.70 -2.62
C PRO A 183 -15.68 19.07 -2.94
N ALA A 184 -16.73 19.88 -2.91
CA ALA A 184 -18.05 19.45 -3.36
C ALA A 184 -18.03 19.06 -4.86
N GLY A 185 -18.57 17.89 -5.19
CA GLY A 185 -18.59 17.37 -6.55
C GLY A 185 -18.51 15.85 -6.65
N GLU A 186 -18.39 15.37 -7.88
CA GLU A 186 -18.04 13.97 -8.18
C GLU A 186 -16.55 13.91 -8.50
N HIS A 187 -15.85 12.99 -7.83
CA HIS A 187 -14.40 12.88 -7.90
C HIS A 187 -13.96 11.42 -8.03
N GLU A 188 -12.97 11.20 -8.89
CA GLU A 188 -12.16 9.99 -8.84
C GLU A 188 -10.99 10.21 -7.89
N VAL A 189 -10.91 9.38 -6.85
CA VAL A 189 -9.81 9.43 -5.89
C VAL A 189 -8.94 8.19 -6.04
N GLU A 190 -7.65 8.42 -6.25
CA GLU A 190 -6.67 7.36 -6.36
C GLU A 190 -5.63 7.46 -5.26
N LEU A 191 -5.43 6.35 -4.55
CA LEU A 191 -4.31 6.16 -3.65
C LEU A 191 -3.31 5.24 -4.33
N ARG A 192 -2.06 5.66 -4.45
CA ARG A 192 -0.99 4.90 -5.13
C ARG A 192 0.23 4.80 -4.23
N TYR A 193 0.79 3.60 -4.11
CA TYR A 193 2.02 3.36 -3.39
C TYR A 193 3.23 3.55 -4.34
N GLU A 194 3.86 4.72 -4.23
CA GLU A 194 4.98 5.15 -5.07
C GLU A 194 6.15 5.65 -4.18
N PRO A 195 6.84 4.73 -3.46
CA PRO A 195 7.92 5.10 -2.56
C PRO A 195 9.10 5.74 -3.32
N ALA A 196 9.58 6.88 -2.81
CA ALA A 196 10.69 7.59 -3.43
C ALA A 196 11.99 6.75 -3.44
N GLU A 197 12.17 5.84 -2.48
CA GLU A 197 13.33 4.96 -2.41
C GLU A 197 13.39 3.99 -3.59
N LEU A 198 12.26 3.55 -4.13
CA LEU A 198 12.22 2.63 -5.27
C LEU A 198 12.83 3.27 -6.51
N THR A 199 12.51 4.54 -6.78
CA THR A 199 13.09 5.28 -7.91
C THR A 199 14.59 5.51 -7.72
N THR A 200 15.04 5.76 -6.49
CA THR A 200 16.44 5.96 -6.15
C THR A 200 17.23 4.66 -6.28
N GLY A 201 16.70 3.56 -5.75
CA GLY A 201 17.29 2.23 -5.87
C GLY A 201 17.42 1.79 -7.32
N LEU A 202 16.40 2.04 -8.16
CA LEU A 202 16.46 1.72 -9.59
C LEU A 202 17.58 2.49 -10.31
N ARG A 203 17.78 3.77 -9.98
CA ARG A 203 18.88 4.58 -10.54
C ARG A 203 20.25 4.04 -10.11
N ILE A 204 20.42 3.71 -8.83
CA ILE A 204 21.67 3.16 -8.29
C ILE A 204 21.99 1.82 -8.96
N THR A 205 21.02 0.90 -9.04
CA THR A 205 21.19 -0.39 -9.72
C THR A 205 21.51 -0.21 -11.19
N GLY A 206 20.86 0.75 -11.86
CA GLY A 206 21.14 1.08 -13.25
C GLY A 206 22.60 1.51 -13.46
N VAL A 207 23.09 2.44 -12.64
CA VAL A 207 24.49 2.90 -12.71
C VAL A 207 25.47 1.78 -12.39
N ALA A 208 25.22 1.00 -11.34
CA ALA A 208 26.06 -0.13 -10.95
C ALA A 208 26.14 -1.19 -12.05
N SER A 209 25.01 -1.49 -12.70
CA SER A 209 24.95 -2.45 -13.82
C SER A 209 25.76 -1.97 -15.02
N VAL A 210 25.65 -0.68 -15.37
CA VAL A 210 26.46 -0.09 -16.45
C VAL A 210 27.94 -0.12 -16.10
N ALA A 211 28.31 0.22 -14.87
CA ALA A 211 29.69 0.17 -14.40
C ALA A 211 30.27 -1.26 -14.46
N MET A 212 29.50 -2.26 -14.00
CA MET A 212 29.89 -3.67 -14.09
C MET A 212 30.10 -4.12 -15.53
N LEU A 213 29.17 -3.78 -16.43
CA LEU A 213 29.30 -4.09 -17.86
C LEU A 213 30.51 -3.40 -18.49
N GLY A 214 30.81 -2.17 -18.07
CA GLY A 214 31.99 -1.41 -18.49
C GLY A 214 33.29 -2.07 -18.05
N ILE A 215 33.39 -2.45 -16.77
CA ILE A 215 34.56 -3.16 -16.21
C ILE A 215 34.74 -4.52 -16.91
N TRP A 216 33.65 -5.27 -17.10
CA TRP A 216 33.68 -6.57 -17.75
C TRP A 216 34.11 -6.47 -19.22
N SER A 217 33.59 -5.49 -19.95
CA SER A 217 33.99 -5.22 -21.34
C SER A 217 35.45 -4.81 -21.45
N TRP A 218 35.92 -3.96 -20.53
CA TRP A 218 37.32 -3.55 -20.46
C TRP A 218 38.24 -4.75 -20.18
N ALA A 219 37.91 -5.57 -19.19
CA ALA A 219 38.67 -6.77 -18.85
C ALA A 219 38.72 -7.78 -20.02
N LEU A 220 37.62 -7.94 -20.77
CA LEU A 220 37.59 -8.82 -21.94
C LEU A 220 38.48 -8.31 -23.08
N VAL A 221 38.49 -7.00 -23.32
CA VAL A 221 39.36 -6.36 -24.33
C VAL A 221 40.82 -6.49 -23.91
N ASP A 222 41.13 -6.24 -22.64
CA ASP A 222 42.49 -6.35 -22.10
C ASP A 222 43.02 -7.79 -22.17
N HIS A 223 42.20 -8.79 -21.79
CA HIS A 223 42.57 -10.20 -21.90
C HIS A 223 42.86 -10.62 -23.35
N ARG A 224 42.05 -10.14 -24.33
CA ARG A 224 42.31 -10.37 -25.76
C ARG A 224 43.58 -9.68 -26.26
N ARG A 225 43.95 -8.53 -25.70
CA ARG A 225 45.22 -7.85 -26.02
C ARG A 225 46.43 -8.61 -25.51
N GLN A 226 46.32 -9.23 -24.33
CA GLN A 226 47.42 -9.97 -23.68
C GLN A 226 47.62 -11.37 -24.28
N HIS A 227 46.56 -12.01 -24.78
CA HIS A 227 46.62 -13.31 -25.46
C HIS A 227 46.15 -13.20 -26.92
N PRO A 228 46.95 -12.59 -27.82
CA PRO A 228 46.66 -12.63 -29.24
C PRO A 228 46.65 -14.09 -29.72
N ALA A 229 45.72 -14.43 -30.62
CA ALA A 229 45.59 -15.79 -31.12
C ALA A 229 46.95 -16.29 -31.68
N PRO A 230 47.36 -17.55 -31.38
CA PRO A 230 48.60 -18.08 -31.91
C PRO A 230 48.58 -18.01 -33.44
N ASP A 231 49.66 -17.48 -34.01
CA ASP A 231 49.85 -17.34 -35.46
C ASP A 231 49.40 -18.61 -36.18
N ALA A 232 48.47 -18.47 -37.14
CA ALA A 232 48.07 -19.57 -38.00
C ALA A 232 49.33 -20.21 -38.61
N PRO A 233 49.47 -21.55 -38.61
CA PRO A 233 50.71 -22.20 -39.01
C PRO A 233 51.11 -21.75 -40.41
N ARG A 234 52.28 -21.09 -40.50
CA ARG A 234 52.84 -20.60 -41.76
C ARG A 234 53.02 -21.79 -42.69
N SER A 235 52.25 -21.83 -43.79
CA SER A 235 52.42 -22.83 -44.85
C SER A 235 53.88 -22.84 -45.33
N PRO A 236 54.55 -24.01 -45.44
CA PRO A 236 55.93 -24.05 -45.87
C PRO A 236 56.07 -23.47 -47.29
N ARG A 237 56.96 -22.48 -47.43
CA ARG A 237 57.34 -21.86 -48.70
C ARG A 237 57.76 -22.95 -49.69
N ARG A 238 56.94 -23.22 -50.71
CA ARG A 238 57.40 -23.89 -51.93
C ARG A 238 58.45 -23.01 -52.60
N SER A 239 59.68 -23.51 -52.67
CA SER A 239 60.76 -22.92 -53.46
C SER A 239 60.30 -22.79 -54.92
N GLY A 240 60.50 -21.59 -55.47
CA GLY A 240 60.18 -21.27 -56.85
C GLY A 240 61.07 -22.04 -57.83
N GLY A 241 60.51 -23.10 -58.42
CA GLY A 241 60.96 -23.65 -59.69
C GLY A 241 60.36 -22.82 -60.82
N THR A 242 61.23 -22.13 -61.55
CA THR A 242 60.99 -21.36 -62.77
C THR A 242 60.20 -22.16 -63.81
N PHE A 243 59.02 -21.69 -64.20
CA PHE A 243 58.48 -21.98 -65.53
C PHE A 243 57.89 -20.70 -66.14
N ARG A 244 58.54 -20.27 -67.23
CA ARG A 244 58.13 -19.20 -68.13
C ARG A 244 56.75 -19.48 -68.72
N ASN A 245 55.90 -18.46 -68.71
CA ASN A 245 54.64 -18.43 -69.45
C ASN A 245 54.77 -17.44 -70.62
N PRO A 246 54.38 -17.78 -71.85
CA PRO A 246 54.06 -16.79 -72.86
C PRO A 246 52.56 -16.83 -73.22
N ILE A 247 51.88 -15.74 -72.86
CA ILE A 247 50.96 -14.93 -73.68
C ILE A 247 50.11 -15.68 -74.72
N ARG A 248 48.79 -15.61 -74.51
CA ARG A 248 47.71 -15.22 -75.47
C ARG A 248 46.38 -15.61 -74.82
N ARG A 249 45.21 -15.00 -75.04
CA ARG A 249 44.67 -13.76 -75.63
C ARG A 249 43.15 -14.05 -75.68
N ARG A 250 42.30 -13.02 -75.50
CA ARG A 250 40.86 -12.97 -75.92
C ARG A 250 39.90 -13.91 -75.17
N SER A 251 38.61 -13.64 -75.05
CA SER A 251 37.74 -12.46 -75.20
C SER A 251 36.34 -12.90 -74.79
N ARG A 252 35.53 -11.98 -74.25
CA ARG A 252 34.06 -11.87 -74.40
C ARG A 252 33.21 -13.16 -74.39
N SER A 253 32.36 -13.29 -73.39
CA SER A 253 30.90 -13.02 -73.46
C SER A 253 30.27 -13.30 -72.11
#